data_AF-A0A2D5LLU6-F1
#
_entry.id   AF-A0A2D5LLU6-F1
#
_cell.length_a   1.000
_cell.length_b   1.000
_cell.length_c   1.000
_cell.angle_alpha   90.00
_cell.angle_beta   90.00
_cell.angle_gamma   90.00
#
_symmetry.space_group_name_H-M   'P 1'
#
loop_
_entity.id
_entity.type
_entity.pdbx_description
1 polymer ?
#
loop_
_entity_poly.entity_id
_entity_poly.type
_entity_poly.pdbx_seq_one_letter_code
_entity_poly.pdbx_strand_id
1 'polypeptide(L)'
;MKILVIPVTPFAQNCSLIWDPDTMKGALVDPGGDEDKLYKAVSEHQVIIEKIILTHGHLDHVGGTTAVAAHYNVPIIGPHIGDKFWLDALMQQSQMFGFPPA
;
A
#
# COMPACT_ATOMS: atom_id res chain seq x y z
N MET A 1 2.01 5.84 -18.91
CA MET A 1 2.04 5.17 -17.59
C MET A 1 3.44 4.64 -17.32
N LYS A 2 4.01 4.95 -16.15
CA LYS A 2 5.25 4.39 -15.60
C LYS A 2 4.93 3.57 -14.36
N ILE A 3 5.82 2.64 -14.02
CA ILE A 3 5.72 1.76 -12.86
C ILE A 3 7.10 1.62 -12.19
N LEU A 4 7.09 1.60 -10.85
CA LEU A 4 8.21 1.22 -10.02
C LEU A 4 7.72 0.16 -9.02
N VAL A 5 8.42 -0.97 -8.96
CA VAL A 5 8.15 -2.02 -7.97
C VAL A 5 9.06 -1.80 -6.75
N ILE A 6 8.46 -1.80 -5.57
CA ILE A 6 9.11 -1.54 -4.29
C ILE A 6 8.83 -2.76 -3.40
N PRO A 7 9.79 -3.69 -3.26
CA PRO A 7 9.62 -4.81 -2.36
C PRO A 7 9.47 -4.32 -0.92
N VAL A 8 8.44 -4.75 -0.21
CA VAL A 8 8.13 -4.36 1.16
C VAL A 8 7.85 -5.59 2.02
N THR A 9 7.96 -5.39 3.33
CA THR A 9 7.72 -6.37 4.39
C THR A 9 8.71 -7.55 4.35
N PRO A 10 8.78 -8.37 5.42
CA PRO A 10 9.57 -9.61 5.40
C PRO A 10 9.13 -10.63 4.33
N PHE A 11 7.93 -10.51 3.78
CA PHE A 11 7.44 -11.38 2.69
C PHE A 11 7.94 -10.98 1.30
N ALA A 12 8.68 -9.86 1.20
CA ALA A 12 9.11 -9.29 -0.08
C ALA A 12 7.95 -9.09 -1.06
N GLN A 13 6.81 -8.64 -0.53
CA GLN A 13 5.63 -8.31 -1.31
C GLN A 13 5.95 -7.12 -2.24
N ASN A 14 5.39 -7.12 -3.44
CA ASN A 14 5.70 -6.15 -4.49
C ASN A 14 4.72 -4.97 -4.53
N CYS A 15 4.84 -4.03 -3.60
CA CYS A 15 4.10 -2.76 -3.68
C CYS A 15 4.49 -2.02 -4.97
N SER A 16 3.51 -1.52 -5.70
CA SER A 16 3.75 -0.84 -6.99
C SER A 16 3.38 0.64 -6.91
N LEU A 17 4.33 1.52 -7.24
CA LEU A 17 4.07 2.92 -7.53
C LEU A 17 3.80 3.06 -9.03
N ILE A 18 2.58 3.46 -9.39
CA ILE A 18 2.18 3.68 -10.78
C ILE A 18 1.81 5.15 -10.98
N TRP A 19 2.20 5.73 -12.13
CA TRP A 19 1.86 7.11 -12.44
C TRP A 19 1.84 7.43 -13.94
N ASP A 20 1.19 8.53 -14.27
CA ASP A 20 1.26 9.15 -15.58
C ASP A 20 2.46 10.12 -15.65
N PRO A 21 3.44 9.94 -16.56
CA PRO A 21 4.61 10.81 -16.63
C PRO A 21 4.31 12.26 -17.06
N ASP A 22 3.16 12.52 -17.69
CA ASP A 22 2.81 13.87 -18.14
C ASP A 22 2.22 14.72 -17.00
N THR A 23 1.39 14.10 -16.15
CA THR A 23 0.71 14.79 -15.04
C THR A 23 1.34 14.54 -13.68
N MET A 24 2.22 13.55 -13.58
CA MET A 24 2.80 13.01 -12.33
C MET A 24 1.77 12.46 -11.33
N LYS A 25 0.51 12.34 -11.73
CA LYS A 25 -0.56 11.76 -10.90
C LYS A 25 -0.44 10.24 -10.88
N GLY A 26 -0.62 9.66 -9.70
CA GLY A 26 -0.40 8.24 -9.49
C GLY A 26 -1.12 7.63 -8.31
N ALA A 27 -0.80 6.36 -8.08
CA ALA A 27 -1.32 5.57 -6.97
C ALA A 27 -0.24 4.61 -6.46
N LEU A 28 -0.36 4.25 -5.18
CA LEU A 28 0.30 3.07 -4.63
C LEU A 28 -0.67 1.89 -4.71
N VAL A 29 -0.17 0.75 -5.15
CA VAL A 29 -0.90 -0.52 -5.20
C VAL A 29 -0.30 -1.44 -4.14
N ASP A 30 -1.16 -1.92 -3.23
CA ASP A 30 -0.83 -2.83 -2.14
C ASP A 30 0.33 -2.36 -1.24
N PRO A 31 0.21 -1.21 -0.54
CA PRO A 31 1.20 -0.75 0.44
C PRO A 31 1.16 -1.60 1.72
N GLY A 32 1.82 -2.76 1.67
CA GLY A 32 1.87 -3.75 2.74
C GLY A 32 2.61 -3.34 4.02
N GLY A 33 3.56 -2.41 3.93
CA GLY A 33 4.40 -1.95 5.03
C GLY A 33 5.62 -1.18 4.52
N ASP A 34 6.61 -0.96 5.39
CA ASP A 34 7.82 -0.18 5.11
C ASP A 34 7.52 1.22 4.57
N GLU A 35 6.64 1.95 5.25
CA GLU A 35 6.04 3.20 4.78
C GLU A 35 7.09 4.25 4.40
N ASP A 36 8.17 4.39 5.19
CA ASP A 36 9.26 5.32 4.89
C ASP A 36 9.91 5.05 3.53
N LYS A 37 10.01 3.78 3.12
CA LYS A 37 10.53 3.39 1.81
C LYS A 37 9.58 3.83 0.70
N LEU A 38 8.28 3.67 0.92
CA LEU A 38 7.24 4.12 -0.02
C LEU A 38 7.25 5.64 -0.15
N TYR A 39 7.28 6.38 0.97
CA TYR A 39 7.32 7.83 0.99
C TYR A 39 8.54 8.39 0.26
N LYS A 40 9.71 7.78 0.50
CA LYS A 40 10.93 8.11 -0.21
C LYS A 40 10.80 7.90 -1.71
N ALA A 41 10.30 6.75 -2.16
CA ALA A 41 10.15 6.47 -3.59
C ALA A 41 9.17 7.43 -4.29
N VAL A 42 8.05 7.74 -3.65
CA VAL A 42 7.06 8.72 -4.14
C VAL A 42 7.70 10.10 -4.27
N SER A 43 8.45 10.54 -3.25
CA SER A 43 9.13 11.84 -3.22
C SER A 43 10.22 11.94 -4.29
N GLU A 44 11.09 10.93 -4.42
CA GLU A 44 12.17 10.87 -5.42
C GLU A 44 11.64 10.99 -6.86
N HIS A 45 10.47 10.38 -7.12
CA HIS A 45 9.83 10.43 -8.43
C HIS A 45 8.85 11.58 -8.57
N GLN A 46 8.66 12.41 -7.53
CA GLN A 46 7.73 13.56 -7.53
C GLN A 46 6.30 13.17 -7.92
N VAL A 47 5.84 11.99 -7.51
CA VAL A 47 4.50 11.50 -7.84
C VAL A 47 3.47 12.12 -6.90
N ILE A 48 2.38 12.62 -7.47
CA ILE A 48 1.21 13.10 -6.75
C ILE A 48 0.27 11.91 -6.54
N ILE A 49 0.26 11.35 -5.33
CA ILE A 49 -0.63 10.23 -4.99
C ILE A 49 -2.06 10.75 -4.88
N GLU A 50 -2.98 10.16 -5.65
CA GLU A 50 -4.41 10.50 -5.62
C GLU A 50 -5.28 9.42 -4.97
N LYS A 51 -4.75 8.21 -4.81
CA LYS A 51 -5.44 7.06 -4.20
C LYS A 51 -4.47 5.93 -3.87
N ILE A 52 -4.94 5.02 -3.03
CA ILE A 52 -4.36 3.70 -2.85
C ILE A 52 -5.29 2.66 -3.47
N ILE A 53 -4.72 1.62 -4.07
CA ILE A 53 -5.48 0.52 -4.67
C ILE A 53 -5.07 -0.78 -3.99
N LEU A 54 -6.06 -1.57 -3.56
CA LEU A 54 -5.84 -2.88 -2.96
C LEU A 54 -6.33 -3.98 -3.89
N THR A 55 -5.47 -4.95 -4.18
CA THR A 55 -5.79 -6.12 -4.99
C THR A 55 -6.63 -7.13 -4.18
N HIS A 56 -6.24 -7.38 -2.94
CA HIS A 56 -6.87 -8.30 -2.00
C HIS A 56 -6.46 -7.96 -0.55
N GLY A 57 -7.02 -8.67 0.44
CA GLY A 57 -6.97 -8.34 1.86
C GLY A 57 -5.86 -9.00 2.68
N HIS A 58 -4.88 -9.68 2.08
CA HIS A 58 -3.80 -10.30 2.85
C HIS A 58 -2.91 -9.24 3.54
N LEU A 59 -2.44 -9.56 4.75
CA LEU A 59 -1.68 -8.66 5.62
C LEU A 59 -0.48 -8.00 4.90
N ASP A 60 0.31 -8.78 4.17
CA ASP A 60 1.50 -8.29 3.47
C ASP A 60 1.21 -7.36 2.30
N HIS A 61 -0.07 -7.24 1.89
CA HIS A 61 -0.54 -6.28 0.89
C HIS A 61 -1.21 -5.05 1.50
N VAL A 62 -1.79 -5.18 2.70
CA VAL A 62 -2.63 -4.12 3.29
C VAL A 62 -2.08 -3.48 4.57
N GLY A 63 -1.07 -4.07 5.20
CA GLY A 63 -0.62 -3.70 6.55
C GLY A 63 -0.27 -2.21 6.75
N GLY A 64 0.32 -1.56 5.74
CA GLY A 64 0.69 -0.14 5.78
C GLY A 64 -0.39 0.81 5.21
N THR A 65 -1.50 0.28 4.71
CA THR A 65 -2.49 1.05 3.91
C THR A 65 -3.04 2.25 4.65
N THR A 66 -3.47 2.07 5.90
CA THR A 66 -4.11 3.15 6.68
C THR A 66 -3.12 4.30 6.93
N ALA A 67 -1.87 3.98 7.27
CA ALA A 67 -0.82 4.98 7.48
C ALA A 67 -0.51 5.75 6.20
N VAL A 68 -0.33 5.05 5.08
CA VAL A 68 -0.04 5.67 3.78
C VAL A 68 -1.21 6.52 3.30
N ALA A 69 -2.46 6.07 3.47
CA ALA A 69 -3.65 6.81 3.08
C ALA A 69 -3.78 8.11 3.87
N ALA A 70 -3.52 8.04 5.19
CA ALA A 70 -3.53 9.20 6.07
C ALA A 70 -2.40 10.19 5.73
N HIS A 71 -1.19 9.70 5.44
CA HIS A 71 -0.05 10.53 5.06
C HIS A 71 -0.32 11.37 3.82
N TYR A 72 -0.89 10.77 2.77
CA TYR A 72 -1.22 11.48 1.53
C TYR A 72 -2.61 12.12 1.52
N ASN A 73 -3.44 11.85 2.52
CA ASN A 73 -4.84 12.28 2.61
C ASN A 73 -5.66 11.87 1.37
N VAL A 74 -5.63 10.58 1.04
CA VAL A 74 -6.25 10.01 -0.18
C VAL A 74 -7.19 8.84 0.14
N PRO A 75 -8.19 8.57 -0.72
CA PRO A 75 -9.05 7.41 -0.55
C PRO A 75 -8.30 6.09 -0.81
N ILE A 76 -8.76 5.05 -0.13
CA ILE A 76 -8.41 3.65 -0.38
C ILE A 76 -9.50 3.05 -1.28
N ILE A 77 -9.10 2.41 -2.37
CA ILE A 77 -10.00 1.74 -3.32
C ILE A 77 -9.74 0.25 -3.26
N GLY A 78 -10.80 -0.52 -2.99
CA GLY A 78 -10.71 -1.96 -2.78
C GLY A 78 -10.38 -2.34 -1.32
N PRO A 79 -10.12 -3.63 -1.05
CA PRO A 79 -10.33 -4.75 -1.97
C PRO A 79 -11.84 -5.00 -2.16
N HIS A 80 -12.19 -6.05 -2.91
CA HIS A 80 -13.58 -6.48 -3.03
C HIS A 80 -14.16 -6.88 -1.65
N ILE A 81 -15.48 -6.70 -1.45
CA ILE A 81 -16.15 -7.02 -0.16
C ILE A 81 -15.97 -8.49 0.28
N GLY A 82 -15.67 -9.38 -0.67
CA GLY A 82 -15.35 -10.78 -0.41
C GLY A 82 -14.15 -10.97 0.53
N ASP A 83 -13.26 -9.98 0.61
CA ASP A 83 -12.04 -10.04 1.43
C ASP A 83 -12.25 -9.47 2.84
N LYS A 84 -13.49 -9.10 3.20
CA LYS A 84 -13.80 -8.54 4.52
C LYS A 84 -13.27 -9.43 5.66
N PHE A 85 -13.38 -10.75 5.52
CA PHE A 85 -12.91 -11.68 6.55
C PHE A 85 -11.38 -11.63 6.76
N TRP A 86 -10.60 -11.33 5.71
CA TRP A 86 -9.17 -11.10 5.85
C TRP A 86 -8.91 -9.80 6.59
N LEU A 87 -9.61 -8.73 6.22
CA LEU A 87 -9.49 -7.42 6.86
C LEU A 87 -9.87 -7.46 8.35
N ASP A 88 -10.94 -8.17 8.69
CA ASP A 88 -11.39 -8.36 10.07
C ASP A 88 -10.36 -9.13 10.93
N ALA A 89 -9.49 -9.93 10.29
CA ALA A 89 -8.48 -10.74 10.96
C ALA A 89 -7.10 -10.06 11.06
N LEU A 90 -6.92 -8.85 10.52
CA LEU A 90 -5.59 -8.20 10.40
C LEU A 90 -4.86 -8.07 11.73
N MET A 91 -5.55 -7.63 12.78
CA MET A 91 -4.93 -7.49 14.11
C MET A 91 -4.35 -8.82 14.61
N GLN A 92 -5.07 -9.93 14.42
CA GLN A 92 -4.60 -11.25 14.80
C GLN A 92 -3.42 -11.70 13.91
N GLN A 93 -3.51 -11.47 12.60
CA GLN A 93 -2.43 -11.79 11.68
C GLN A 93 -1.15 -11.00 11.99
N SER A 94 -1.27 -9.70 12.29
CA SER A 94 -0.11 -8.86 12.65
C SER A 94 0.63 -9.43 13.85
N GLN A 95 -0.09 -9.87 14.88
CA GLN A 95 0.51 -10.52 16.05
C GLN A 95 1.20 -11.84 15.68
N MET A 96 0.57 -12.68 14.86
CA MET A 96 1.13 -13.98 14.47
C MET A 96 2.41 -13.87 13.65
N PHE A 97 2.49 -12.88 12.76
CA PHE A 97 3.62 -12.71 11.83
C PHE A 97 4.62 -11.63 12.27
N GLY A 98 4.40 -10.98 13.42
CA GLY A 98 5.31 -9.98 13.96
C GLY A 98 5.29 -8.64 13.20
N PHE A 99 4.16 -8.28 12.61
CA PHE A 99 3.95 -6.98 11.98
C PHE A 99 3.52 -5.93 13.02
N PRO A 100 3.72 -4.63 12.74
CA PRO A 100 3.03 -3.58 13.45
C PRO A 100 1.50 -3.79 13.44
N PRO A 101 0.76 -3.29 14.45
CA PRO A 101 -0.69 -3.33 14.45
C PRO A 101 -1.24 -2.63 13.20
N ALA A 102 -2.04 -3.36 12.43
CA ALA A 102 -2.74 -2.89 11.23
C ALA A 102 -4.25 -2.79 11.48
#